data_AF-A0A414Q804-F1
#
_entry.id   AF-A0A414Q804-F1
#
_cell.length_a   1.000
_cell.length_b   1.000
_cell.length_c   1.000
_cell.angle_alpha   90.00
_cell.angle_beta   90.00
_cell.angle_gamma   90.00
#
_symmetry.space_group_name_H-M   'P 1'
#
loop_
_entity.id
_entity.type
_entity.pdbx_description
1 polymer ?
#
loop_
_entity_poly.entity_id
_entity_poly.type
_entity_poly.pdbx_seq_one_letter_code
_entity_poly.pdbx_strand_id
1 'polypeptide(L)'
;MSKYMNWELYDKPPEGFSIDKHTGSPLTGYDFYTNGKSVLNGGVRILVKSLNVHVNNIADNHHPVKKFILNSKEPKHDPMINRDVRQRVNVFARERFKVKLLQEIEFDLMVCQLEGWSMGSYVNELKQLIDDVYRRMAKTKKRNIETTSNPKLEFKDE
;
A
#
# COMPACT_ATOMS: atom_id res chain seq x y z
N MET A 1 17.91 -19.89 -28.00
CA MET A 1 17.23 -18.67 -27.50
C MET A 1 16.71 -18.95 -26.12
N SER A 2 17.06 -18.12 -25.14
CA SER A 2 16.50 -18.20 -23.79
C SER A 2 15.10 -17.59 -23.78
N LYS A 3 14.20 -18.20 -22.99
CA LYS A 3 12.83 -17.71 -22.81
C LYS A 3 12.55 -17.50 -21.33
N TYR A 4 11.76 -16.47 -21.02
CA TYR A 4 11.20 -16.25 -19.70
C TYR A 4 9.68 -16.21 -19.81
N MET A 5 8.97 -17.13 -19.14
CA MET A 5 7.49 -17.18 -19.15
C MET A 5 6.89 -17.03 -20.56
N ASN A 6 7.49 -17.71 -21.55
CA ASN A 6 7.16 -17.69 -22.98
C ASN A 6 7.58 -16.44 -23.78
N TRP A 7 8.15 -15.41 -23.16
CA TRP A 7 8.79 -14.29 -23.87
C TRP A 7 10.21 -14.64 -24.29
N GLU A 8 10.55 -14.28 -25.52
CA GLU A 8 11.91 -14.38 -26.03
C GLU A 8 12.78 -13.26 -25.46
N LEU A 9 13.99 -13.64 -25.02
CA LEU A 9 14.99 -12.72 -24.50
C LEU A 9 15.99 -12.34 -25.59
N TYR A 10 16.25 -11.04 -25.71
CA TYR A 10 17.19 -10.47 -26.66
C TYR A 10 18.20 -9.57 -25.96
N ASP A 11 19.45 -9.58 -26.42
CA ASP A 11 20.46 -8.63 -25.93
C ASP A 11 20.28 -7.23 -26.54
N LYS A 12 19.77 -7.16 -27.78
CA LYS A 12 19.49 -5.93 -28.52
C LYS A 12 18.14 -6.05 -29.23
N PRO A 13 17.40 -4.94 -29.39
CA PRO A 13 16.11 -4.99 -30.06
C PRO A 13 16.30 -5.33 -31.55
N PRO A 14 15.53 -6.29 -32.10
CA PRO A 14 15.46 -6.52 -33.54
C PRO A 14 14.92 -5.29 -34.30
N GLU A 15 15.16 -5.25 -35.60
CA GLU A 15 14.65 -4.19 -36.47
C GLU A 15 13.11 -4.12 -36.42
N GLY A 16 12.56 -2.90 -36.34
CA GLY A 16 11.13 -2.67 -36.24
C GLY A 16 10.53 -2.78 -34.83
N PHE A 17 11.34 -3.09 -33.81
CA PHE A 17 10.89 -3.12 -32.42
C PHE A 17 11.33 -1.86 -31.65
N SER A 18 10.42 -1.31 -30.85
CA SER A 18 10.66 -0.14 -30.00
C SER A 18 10.21 -0.39 -28.57
N ILE A 19 10.75 0.36 -27.60
CA ILE A 19 10.42 0.20 -26.18
C ILE A 19 8.93 0.47 -25.93
N ASP A 20 8.25 -0.47 -25.26
CA ASP A 20 6.86 -0.32 -24.83
C ASP A 20 6.82 0.54 -23.56
N LYS A 21 6.47 1.82 -23.72
CA LYS A 21 6.44 2.79 -22.60
C LYS A 21 5.23 2.61 -21.68
N HIS A 22 4.25 1.78 -22.05
CA HIS A 22 2.99 1.65 -21.34
C HIS A 22 2.96 0.45 -20.40
N THR A 23 4.02 -0.34 -20.34
CA THR A 23 4.06 -1.56 -19.52
C THR A 23 5.48 -1.82 -19.00
N GLY A 24 5.61 -2.07 -17.69
CA GLY A 24 6.88 -2.44 -17.07
C GLY A 24 7.25 -3.91 -17.33
N SER A 25 8.55 -4.22 -17.30
CA SER A 25 9.04 -5.59 -17.48
C SER A 25 8.87 -6.44 -16.22
N PRO A 26 8.45 -7.73 -16.35
CA PRO A 26 8.41 -8.69 -15.26
C PRO A 26 9.80 -9.25 -14.90
N LEU A 27 10.82 -8.99 -15.73
CA LEU A 27 12.17 -9.52 -15.56
C LEU A 27 13.17 -8.39 -15.29
N THR A 28 13.79 -8.42 -14.10
CA THR A 28 14.82 -7.44 -13.69
C THR A 28 15.97 -7.41 -14.70
N GLY A 29 16.36 -6.22 -15.15
CA GLY A 29 17.43 -6.05 -16.13
C GLY A 29 16.99 -6.15 -17.59
N TYR A 30 15.68 -6.25 -17.84
CA TYR A 30 15.11 -6.29 -19.18
C TYR A 30 13.95 -5.29 -19.27
N ASP A 31 13.71 -4.77 -20.47
CA ASP A 31 12.59 -3.91 -20.82
C ASP A 31 11.72 -4.57 -21.91
N PHE A 32 10.42 -4.26 -21.93
CA PHE A 32 9.56 -4.72 -23.01
C PHE A 32 9.76 -3.89 -24.27
N TYR A 33 9.85 -4.59 -25.41
CA TYR A 33 9.84 -4.02 -26.73
C TYR A 33 8.66 -4.58 -27.53
N THR A 34 8.06 -3.74 -28.37
CA THR A 34 6.90 -4.07 -29.20
C THR A 34 7.17 -3.72 -30.65
N ASN A 35 6.54 -4.45 -31.57
CA ASN A 35 6.52 -4.18 -33.01
C ASN A 35 5.55 -3.06 -33.42
N GLY A 36 5.01 -2.30 -32.46
CA GLY A 36 4.13 -1.15 -32.71
C GLY A 36 2.66 -1.50 -32.99
N LYS A 37 2.29 -2.79 -33.00
CA LYS A 37 0.89 -3.22 -33.14
C LYS A 37 0.26 -3.53 -31.77
N SER A 38 -1.05 -3.35 -31.65
CA SER A 38 -1.80 -3.79 -30.47
C SER A 38 -1.74 -5.31 -30.32
N VAL A 39 -1.62 -5.83 -29.09
CA VAL A 39 -1.62 -7.28 -28.81
C VAL A 39 -2.90 -7.96 -29.34
N LEU A 40 -4.03 -7.26 -29.30
CA LEU A 40 -5.31 -7.75 -29.84
C LEU A 40 -5.29 -7.91 -31.37
N ASN A 41 -4.37 -7.21 -32.06
CA ASN A 41 -4.21 -7.23 -33.51
C ASN A 41 -2.91 -7.94 -33.94
N GLY A 42 -2.47 -8.95 -33.16
CA GLY A 42 -1.26 -9.71 -33.46
C GLY A 42 0.05 -8.97 -33.13
N GLY A 43 -0.01 -7.95 -32.28
CA GLY A 43 1.18 -7.30 -31.72
C GLY A 43 1.99 -8.25 -30.86
N VAL A 44 3.31 -8.21 -31.02
CA VAL A 44 4.25 -9.08 -30.31
C VAL A 44 5.08 -8.25 -29.35
N ARG A 45 5.22 -8.75 -28.12
CA ARG A 45 6.14 -8.21 -27.11
C ARG A 45 7.31 -9.16 -26.89
N ILE A 46 8.50 -8.60 -26.76
CA ILE A 46 9.75 -9.31 -26.45
C ILE A 46 10.45 -8.62 -25.29
N LEU A 47 11.34 -9.33 -24.61
CA LEU A 47 12.16 -8.77 -23.54
C LEU A 47 13.57 -8.51 -24.07
N VAL A 48 14.04 -7.27 -23.92
CA VAL A 48 15.37 -6.85 -24.36
C VAL A 48 16.17 -6.38 -23.15
N LYS A 49 17.43 -6.80 -23.05
CA LYS A 49 18.32 -6.44 -21.94
C LYS A 49 18.44 -4.91 -21.84
N SER A 50 18.13 -4.37 -20.67
CA SER A 50 18.18 -2.93 -20.41
C SER A 50 19.63 -2.45 -20.44
N LEU A 51 19.93 -1.48 -21.31
CA LEU A 51 21.26 -0.88 -21.44
C LEU A 51 21.76 -0.19 -20.15
N ASN A 52 20.86 0.08 -19.20
CA ASN A 52 21.16 0.79 -17.94
C ASN A 52 21.25 -0.11 -16.70
N VAL A 53 21.19 -1.44 -16.84
CA VAL A 53 21.36 -2.35 -15.69
C VAL A 53 22.76 -2.93 -15.72
N HIS A 54 23.62 -2.37 -14.88
CA HIS A 54 24.85 -3.05 -14.47
C HIS A 54 24.42 -4.27 -13.66
N VAL A 55 24.38 -5.43 -14.32
CA VAL A 55 24.26 -6.71 -13.62
C VAL A 55 25.58 -6.88 -12.88
N ASN A 56 25.58 -6.54 -11.59
CA ASN A 56 26.67 -6.89 -10.70
C ASN A 56 26.66 -8.42 -10.58
N ASN A 57 27.38 -9.09 -11.47
CA ASN A 57 27.89 -10.42 -11.21
C ASN A 57 28.77 -10.29 -9.96
N ILE A 58 28.40 -10.98 -8.90
CA ILE A 58 29.21 -11.08 -7.69
C ILE A 58 30.48 -11.83 -8.07
N ALA A 59 31.55 -11.08 -8.31
CA ALA A 59 32.93 -11.51 -8.21
C ALA A 59 33.79 -10.24 -8.05
N ASP A 60 34.08 -9.92 -6.80
CA ASP A 60 35.31 -9.30 -6.31
C ASP A 60 36.04 -8.23 -7.15
N ASN A 61 36.06 -7.03 -6.56
CA ASN A 61 37.16 -6.05 -6.49
C ASN A 61 37.34 -4.96 -7.59
N HIS A 62 37.07 -3.72 -7.13
CA HIS A 62 37.65 -2.39 -7.48
C HIS A 62 37.11 -1.51 -8.66
N HIS A 63 36.28 -0.52 -8.26
CA HIS A 63 36.00 0.89 -8.68
C HIS A 63 36.78 1.58 -9.85
N PRO A 64 36.21 2.59 -10.58
CA PRO A 64 35.44 3.72 -10.03
C PRO A 64 34.12 4.04 -10.73
N VAL A 65 33.06 4.05 -9.92
CA VAL A 65 31.80 4.73 -10.25
C VAL A 65 32.10 6.22 -10.30
N LYS A 66 31.93 6.83 -11.49
CA LYS A 66 31.81 8.29 -11.61
C LYS A 66 30.63 8.68 -10.74
N LYS A 67 30.96 9.34 -9.62
CA LYS A 67 30.05 9.76 -8.56
C LYS A 67 28.79 10.38 -9.17
N PHE A 68 27.71 9.61 -9.26
CA PHE A 68 26.47 10.19 -8.77
C PHE A 68 26.77 10.48 -7.31
N ILE A 69 26.71 11.76 -6.96
CA ILE A 69 26.49 12.13 -5.57
C ILE A 69 25.11 11.51 -5.25
N LEU A 70 25.13 10.23 -4.90
CA LEU A 70 24.23 9.69 -3.92
C LEU A 70 24.58 10.56 -2.72
N ASN A 71 23.85 11.67 -2.55
CA ASN A 71 23.65 12.20 -1.21
C ASN A 71 23.30 10.95 -0.43
N SER A 72 24.23 10.52 0.44
CA SER A 72 24.04 9.38 1.31
C SER A 72 22.67 9.62 1.91
N LYS A 73 21.64 8.91 1.42
CA LYS A 73 20.36 8.96 2.08
C LYS A 73 20.71 8.34 3.40
N GLU A 74 20.81 9.18 4.43
CA GLU A 74 20.80 8.77 5.83
C GLU A 74 19.87 7.56 5.94
N PRO A 75 20.22 6.55 6.77
CA PRO A 75 19.41 5.33 6.91
C PRO A 75 17.96 5.76 6.93
N LYS A 76 17.19 5.40 5.87
CA LYS A 76 15.88 6.01 5.58
C LYS A 76 15.05 5.86 6.84
N HIS A 77 15.03 6.92 7.63
CA HIS A 77 14.40 6.89 8.93
C HIS A 77 12.93 6.70 8.64
N ASP A 78 12.31 5.70 9.29
CA ASP A 78 10.91 5.39 9.04
C ASP A 78 10.11 6.70 9.16
N PRO A 79 9.43 7.14 8.08
CA PRO A 79 8.68 8.39 8.09
C PRO A 79 7.61 8.40 9.18
N MET A 80 7.16 7.22 9.69
CA MET A 80 6.29 7.12 10.85
C MET A 80 6.95 7.48 12.18
N ILE A 81 8.26 7.68 12.28
CA ILE A 81 8.84 8.18 13.53
C ILE A 81 8.49 9.66 13.72
N ASN A 82 8.39 10.44 12.63
CA ASN A 82 7.99 11.84 12.65
C ASN A 82 6.52 11.99 13.09
N ARG A 83 6.29 12.78 14.15
CA ARG A 83 4.95 13.01 14.73
C ARG A 83 3.98 13.64 13.74
N ASP A 84 4.42 14.63 12.96
CA ASP A 84 3.58 15.36 12.02
C ASP A 84 3.16 14.46 10.85
N VAL A 85 4.08 13.60 10.38
CA VAL A 85 3.78 12.58 9.38
C VAL A 85 2.72 11.61 9.91
N ARG A 86 2.88 11.09 11.14
CA ARG A 86 1.88 10.20 11.77
C ARG A 86 0.52 10.87 11.91
N GLN A 87 0.49 12.13 12.35
CA GLN A 87 -0.74 12.88 12.50
C GLN A 87 -1.45 13.04 11.15
N ARG A 88 -0.73 13.44 10.09
CA ARG A 88 -1.30 13.58 8.75
C ARG A 88 -1.83 12.26 8.21
N VAL A 89 -1.07 11.16 8.32
CA VAL A 89 -1.52 9.83 7.89
C VAL A 89 -2.75 9.38 8.66
N ASN A 90 -2.81 9.60 9.98
CA ASN A 90 -3.96 9.25 10.80
C ASN A 90 -5.21 10.10 10.45
N VAL A 91 -5.05 11.40 10.22
CA VAL A 91 -6.15 12.26 9.73
C VAL A 91 -6.66 11.73 8.39
N PHE A 92 -5.76 11.46 7.44
CA PHE A 92 -6.14 10.93 6.14
C PHE A 92 -6.86 9.58 6.25
N ALA A 93 -6.37 8.67 7.09
CA ALA A 93 -7.00 7.38 7.34
C ALA A 93 -8.42 7.55 7.94
N ARG A 94 -8.60 8.48 8.88
CA ARG A 94 -9.90 8.79 9.48
C ARG A 94 -10.87 9.36 8.46
N GLU A 95 -10.45 10.32 7.64
CA GLU A 95 -11.32 10.89 6.60
C GLU A 95 -11.72 9.83 5.57
N ARG A 96 -10.78 9.00 5.13
CA ARG A 96 -11.09 7.89 4.22
C ARG A 96 -12.06 6.88 4.84
N PHE A 97 -11.92 6.60 6.12
CA PHE A 97 -12.83 5.71 6.84
C PHE A 97 -14.25 6.32 6.96
N LYS A 98 -14.36 7.61 7.29
CA LYS A 98 -15.65 8.31 7.36
C LYS A 98 -16.40 8.23 6.03
N VAL A 99 -15.73 8.45 4.91
CA VAL A 99 -16.36 8.34 3.58
C VAL A 99 -16.93 6.94 3.36
N LYS A 100 -16.15 5.90 3.64
CA LYS A 100 -16.64 4.51 3.51
C LYS A 100 -17.83 4.25 4.42
N LEU A 101 -17.75 4.65 5.69
CA LEU A 101 -18.84 4.47 6.65
C LEU A 101 -20.13 5.15 6.18
N LEU A 102 -20.03 6.37 5.63
CA LEU A 102 -21.18 7.10 5.10
C LEU A 102 -21.77 6.43 3.86
N GLN A 103 -20.95 5.89 2.97
CA GLN A 103 -21.42 5.16 1.79
C GLN A 103 -22.24 3.91 2.17
N GLU A 104 -21.80 3.16 3.18
CA GLU A 104 -22.56 2.01 3.69
C GLU A 104 -23.89 2.43 4.32
N ILE A 105 -23.89 3.52 5.11
CA ILE A 105 -25.11 4.07 5.70
C ILE A 105 -26.07 4.58 4.62
N GLU A 106 -25.56 5.25 3.59
CA GLU A 106 -26.36 5.75 2.46
C GLU A 106 -27.05 4.61 1.73
N PHE A 107 -26.31 3.54 1.43
CA PHE A 107 -26.88 2.33 0.84
C PHE A 107 -28.02 1.76 1.70
N ASP A 108 -27.81 1.62 3.01
CA ASP A 108 -28.82 1.04 3.89
C ASP A 108 -30.06 1.94 4.07
N LEU A 109 -29.86 3.27 4.03
CA LEU A 109 -30.97 4.23 3.96
C LEU A 109 -31.79 4.08 2.68
N MET A 110 -31.14 3.80 1.54
CA MET A 110 -31.85 3.48 0.29
C MET A 110 -32.66 2.18 0.44
N VAL A 111 -32.11 1.16 1.10
CA VAL A 111 -32.84 -0.08 1.41
C VAL A 111 -34.04 0.20 2.30
N CYS A 112 -33.88 1.01 3.37
CA CYS A 112 -34.99 1.43 4.22
C CYS A 112 -36.11 2.07 3.41
N GLN A 113 -35.77 2.95 2.46
CA GLN A 113 -36.74 3.61 1.60
C GLN A 113 -37.47 2.62 0.68
N LEU A 114 -36.76 1.65 0.09
CA LEU A 114 -37.34 0.65 -0.81
C LEU A 114 -38.30 -0.30 -0.09
N GLU A 115 -37.97 -0.68 1.14
CA GLU A 115 -38.74 -1.62 1.95
C GLU A 115 -39.80 -0.93 2.83
N GLY A 116 -39.85 0.40 2.85
CA GLY A 116 -40.82 1.17 3.61
C GLY A 116 -40.51 1.30 5.11
N TRP A 117 -39.26 1.09 5.53
CA TRP A 117 -38.82 1.33 6.90
C TRP A 117 -38.56 2.82 7.17
N SER A 118 -38.71 3.20 8.45
CA SER A 118 -38.38 4.56 8.89
C SER A 118 -36.87 4.78 8.92
N MET A 119 -36.34 5.50 7.92
CA MET A 119 -34.96 5.99 7.90
C MET A 119 -34.59 6.73 9.20
N GLY A 120 -35.54 7.48 9.78
CA GLY A 120 -35.32 8.21 11.03
C GLY A 120 -35.10 7.29 12.24
N SER A 121 -35.82 6.17 12.33
CA SER A 121 -35.59 5.15 13.36
C SER A 121 -34.20 4.55 13.21
N TYR A 122 -33.86 4.14 11.99
CA TYR A 122 -32.56 3.56 11.66
C TYR A 122 -31.38 4.46 12.04
N VAL A 123 -31.43 5.76 11.68
CA VAL A 123 -30.38 6.72 12.06
C VAL A 123 -30.26 6.86 13.58
N ASN A 124 -31.36 6.83 14.32
CA ASN A 124 -31.33 6.89 15.78
C ASN A 124 -30.69 5.65 16.40
N GLU A 125 -30.97 4.46 15.85
CA GLU A 125 -30.33 3.21 16.26
C GLU A 125 -28.82 3.25 16.03
N LEU A 126 -28.38 3.70 14.84
CA LEU A 126 -26.96 3.89 14.55
C LEU A 126 -26.27 4.84 15.56
N LYS A 127 -26.93 5.95 15.92
CA LYS A 127 -26.41 6.90 16.92
C LYS A 127 -26.25 6.24 18.29
N GLN A 128 -27.24 5.45 18.72
CA GLN A 128 -27.17 4.70 19.97
C GLN A 128 -26.01 3.69 19.96
N LEU A 129 -25.83 2.96 18.86
CA LEU A 129 -24.71 2.01 18.69
C LEU A 129 -23.35 2.71 18.78
N ILE A 130 -23.20 3.86 18.12
CA ILE A 130 -21.96 4.67 18.18
C ILE A 130 -21.70 5.14 19.62
N ASP A 131 -22.73 5.66 20.29
CA ASP A 131 -22.62 6.13 21.67
C ASP A 131 -22.26 5.00 22.64
N ASP A 132 -22.79 3.79 22.43
CA ASP A 132 -22.46 2.60 23.21
C ASP A 132 -21.02 2.13 23.01
N VAL A 133 -20.51 2.17 21.78
CA VAL A 133 -19.09 1.95 21.50
C VAL A 133 -18.24 2.95 22.29
N TYR A 134 -18.59 4.24 22.24
CA TYR A 134 -17.87 5.27 22.97
C TYR A 134 -17.89 5.03 24.49
N ARG A 135 -19.07 4.75 25.08
CA ARG A 135 -19.22 4.45 26.51
C ARG A 135 -18.37 3.25 26.93
N ARG A 136 -18.35 2.17 26.14
CA ARG A 136 -17.55 0.96 26.44
C ARG A 136 -16.05 1.27 26.45
N MET A 137 -15.58 2.05 25.49
CA MET A 137 -14.18 2.45 25.41
C MET A 137 -13.78 3.39 26.57
N ALA A 138 -14.63 4.36 26.91
CA ALA A 138 -14.40 5.27 28.02
C ALA A 138 -14.33 4.54 29.38
N LYS A 139 -15.25 3.60 29.64
CA LYS A 139 -15.26 2.78 30.86
C LYS A 139 -14.01 1.90 30.98
N THR A 140 -13.57 1.29 29.87
CA THR A 140 -12.36 0.45 29.86
C THR A 140 -11.10 1.26 30.15
N LYS A 141 -11.00 2.48 29.59
CA LYS A 141 -9.91 3.39 29.92
C LYS A 141 -9.85 3.74 31.41
N LYS A 142 -11.00 4.01 32.04
CA LYS A 142 -11.09 4.33 33.47
C LYS A 142 -10.60 3.17 34.35
N ARG A 143 -11.08 1.94 34.10
CA ARG A 143 -10.65 0.74 34.83
C ARG A 143 -9.13 0.49 34.72
N ASN A 144 -8.57 0.68 33.52
CA ASN A 144 -7.13 0.47 33.32
C ASN A 144 -6.28 1.47 34.10
N ILE A 145 -6.72 2.73 34.17
CA ILE A 145 -6.06 3.77 34.97
C ILE A 145 -6.10 3.43 36.47
N GLU A 146 -7.27 3.05 36.98
CA GLU A 146 -7.47 2.64 38.39
C GLU A 146 -6.62 1.41 38.76
N THR A 147 -6.48 0.46 37.85
CA THR A 147 -5.64 -0.75 38.04
C THR A 147 -4.15 -0.41 38.05
N THR A 148 -3.70 0.52 37.19
CA THR A 148 -2.29 0.97 37.19
C THR A 148 -1.91 1.84 38.38
N SER A 149 -2.87 2.53 39.01
CA SER A 149 -2.61 3.37 40.19
C SER A 149 -2.63 2.63 41.53
N ASN A 150 -3.12 1.38 41.58
CA ASN A 150 -3.15 0.56 42.80
C ASN A 150 -2.59 -0.85 42.51
N PRO A 151 -1.25 -1.01 42.49
CA PRO A 151 -0.68 -2.35 42.49
C PRO A 151 -0.95 -2.97 43.87
N LYS A 152 -1.87 -3.94 43.95
CA LYS A 152 -1.99 -4.81 45.13
C LYS A 152 -0.70 -5.62 45.26
N LEU A 153 0.24 -5.14 46.07
CA LEU A 153 1.33 -5.93 46.61
C LEU A 153 0.74 -6.81 47.71
N GLU A 154 0.25 -7.99 47.34
CA GLU A 154 0.06 -9.07 48.31
C GLU A 154 1.41 -9.73 48.53
N PHE A 155 2.13 -9.29 49.57
CA PHE A 155 3.16 -10.13 50.19
C PHE A 155 2.42 -11.23 50.97
N LYS A 156 2.64 -12.48 50.56
CA LYS A 156 2.37 -13.63 51.40
C LYS A 156 3.57 -13.76 52.33
N ASP A 157 3.36 -13.46 53.61
CA ASP A 157 4.31 -13.81 54.65
C ASP A 157 4.21 -15.33 54.89
N GLU A 158 5.33 -16.03 54.65
CA GLU A 158 5.58 -17.40 55.09
C GLU A 158 6.21 -17.41 56.49
#